data_AF-A0A3S0XB28-F1
#
_entry.id   AF-A0A3S0XB28-F1
#
_cell.length_a   1.000
_cell.length_b   1.000
_cell.length_c   1.000
_cell.angle_alpha   90.00
_cell.angle_beta   90.00
_cell.angle_gamma   90.00
#
_symmetry.space_group_name_H-M   'P 1'
#
loop_
_entity.id
_entity.type
_entity.pdbx_description
1 polymer ?
#
loop_
_entity_poly.entity_id
_entity_poly.type
_entity_poly.pdbx_seq_one_letter_code
_entity_poly.pdbx_strand_id
1 'polypeptide(L)'
;MSNNERIYLQNILFLNDAQAILECVLQGLGIAILHHYQIVNALEQGDLVELLCDYRMPAIPIFMYYHPGRYMQPKVRSWIEFIGANWPESL
;
A
#
# COMPACT_ATOMS: atom_id res chain seq x y z
N MET A 1 11.07 30.36 -5.88
CA MET A 1 10.30 29.90 -7.05
C MET A 1 10.74 28.46 -7.29
N SER A 2 9.89 27.46 -7.05
CA SER A 2 10.22 26.06 -7.39
C SER A 2 10.15 25.93 -8.91
N ASN A 3 11.27 25.57 -9.53
CA ASN A 3 11.32 25.30 -10.96
C ASN A 3 10.59 23.97 -11.18
N ASN A 4 9.50 23.98 -11.95
CA ASN A 4 8.63 22.82 -12.10
C ASN A 4 9.21 21.87 -13.18
N GLU A 5 10.33 21.23 -12.85
CA GLU A 5 11.00 20.29 -13.73
C GLU A 5 10.31 18.93 -13.66
N ARG A 6 9.93 18.41 -14.84
CA ARG A 6 9.34 17.07 -14.98
C ARG A 6 10.45 16.09 -15.32
N ILE A 7 10.64 15.11 -14.45
CA ILE A 7 11.61 14.02 -14.67
C ILE A 7 10.84 12.80 -15.16
N TYR A 8 11.28 12.22 -16.27
CA TYR A 8 10.78 10.94 -16.74
C TYR A 8 11.70 9.83 -16.22
N LEU A 9 11.14 8.91 -15.45
CA LEU A 9 11.90 7.78 -14.91
C LEU A 9 12.00 6.68 -15.96
N GLN A 10 13.22 6.19 -16.20
CA GLN A 10 13.46 4.99 -16.99
C GLN A 10 13.53 3.79 -16.05
N ASN A 11 12.44 3.03 -16.00
CA ASN A 11 12.35 1.86 -15.13
C ASN A 11 13.25 0.74 -15.67
N ILE A 12 14.07 0.15 -14.80
CA ILE A 12 14.96 -0.97 -15.12
C ILE A 12 14.19 -2.30 -15.05
N LEU A 13 13.11 -2.35 -14.26
CA LEU A 13 12.29 -3.53 -14.03
C LEU A 13 10.81 -3.13 -13.91
N PHE A 14 9.91 -3.96 -14.44
CA PHE A 14 8.47 -3.79 -14.36
C PHE A 14 7.83 -5.09 -13.86
N LEU A 15 7.08 -5.02 -12.76
CA LEU A 15 6.43 -6.15 -12.12
C LEU A 15 4.97 -5.79 -11.78
N ASN A 16 4.12 -6.80 -11.67
CA ASN A 16 2.72 -6.66 -11.29
C ASN A 16 2.41 -7.28 -9.91
N ASP A 17 3.44 -7.64 -9.15
CA ASP A 17 3.33 -8.26 -7.84
C ASP A 17 4.13 -7.43 -6.82
N ALA A 18 3.45 -6.98 -5.77
CA ALA A 18 4.05 -6.09 -4.78
C ALA A 18 5.08 -6.78 -3.89
N GLN A 19 4.93 -8.09 -3.63
CA GLN A 19 5.90 -8.84 -2.85
C GLN A 19 7.20 -9.02 -3.65
N ALA A 20 7.09 -9.33 -4.94
CA ALA A 20 8.26 -9.40 -5.82
C ALA A 20 8.99 -8.06 -5.91
N ILE A 21 8.26 -6.94 -5.95
CA ILE A 21 8.85 -5.59 -5.92
C ILE A 21 9.59 -5.36 -4.59
N LEU A 22 8.98 -5.71 -3.45
CA LEU A 22 9.60 -5.57 -2.14
C LEU A 22 10.92 -6.34 -2.05
N GLU A 23 10.93 -7.61 -2.44
CA GLU A 23 12.16 -8.43 -2.48
C GLU A 23 13.25 -7.78 -3.36
N CYS A 24 12.88 -7.22 -4.51
CA CYS A 24 13.84 -6.51 -5.37
C CYS A 24 14.48 -5.31 -4.64
N VAL A 25 13.70 -4.52 -3.92
CA VAL A 25 14.23 -3.35 -3.18
C VAL A 25 15.09 -3.80 -1.99
N LEU A 26 14.68 -4.83 -1.25
CA LEU A 26 15.47 -5.41 -0.15
C LEU A 26 16.83 -5.92 -0.63
N GLN A 27 16.91 -6.43 -1.86
CA GLN A 27 18.15 -6.86 -2.49
C GLN A 27 18.95 -5.71 -3.15
N GLY A 28 18.49 -4.46 -3.01
CA GLY A 28 19.19 -3.27 -3.49
C GLY A 28 19.02 -2.98 -5.00
N LEU A 29 17.98 -3.50 -5.65
CA LEU A 29 17.77 -3.29 -7.10
C LEU A 29 17.21 -1.89 -7.44
N GLY A 30 16.85 -1.08 -6.46
CA GLY A 30 16.40 0.30 -6.69
C GLY A 30 15.44 0.82 -5.63
N ILE A 31 14.54 1.72 -6.05
CA ILE A 31 13.50 2.32 -5.23
C ILE A 31 12.12 1.87 -5.72
N ALA A 32 11.16 1.73 -4.81
CA ALA A 32 9.77 1.41 -5.17
C ALA A 32 8.78 2.21 -4.32
N ILE A 33 7.56 2.28 -4.84
CA ILE A 33 6.40 2.81 -4.13
C ILE A 33 5.53 1.61 -3.77
N LEU A 34 5.35 1.37 -2.47
CA LEU A 34 4.55 0.29 -1.92
C LEU A 34 3.62 0.85 -0.85
N HIS A 35 2.54 0.14 -0.54
CA HIS A 35 1.69 0.52 0.57
C HIS A 35 2.41 0.27 1.90
N HIS A 36 2.21 1.14 2.88
CA HIS A 36 2.90 1.09 4.17
C HIS A 36 2.79 -0.28 4.86
N TYR A 37 1.60 -0.89 4.82
CA TYR A 37 1.35 -2.22 5.40
C TYR A 37 2.22 -3.34 4.83
N GLN A 38 2.77 -3.18 3.63
CA GLN A 38 3.63 -4.16 2.97
C GLN A 38 5.06 -4.08 3.47
N ILE A 39 5.48 -2.91 3.97
CA ILE A 39 6.88 -2.59 4.25
C ILE A 39 7.16 -2.26 5.71
N VAL A 40 6.14 -2.18 6.57
CA VAL A 40 6.25 -1.78 7.98
C VAL A 40 7.35 -2.53 8.72
N ASN A 41 7.40 -3.86 8.60
CA ASN A 41 8.41 -4.68 9.28
C ASN A 41 9.84 -4.37 8.78
N ALA A 42 10.00 -4.15 7.47
CA ALA A 42 11.30 -3.87 6.88
C ALA A 42 11.79 -2.44 7.22
N LEU A 43 10.88 -1.49 7.38
CA LEU A 43 11.19 -0.16 7.91
C LEU A 43 11.61 -0.24 9.38
N GLU A 44 10.87 -0.99 10.20
CA GLU A 44 11.18 -1.17 11.64
C GLU A 44 12.53 -1.87 11.88
N GLN A 45 12.89 -2.80 10.99
CA GLN A 45 14.17 -3.52 11.04
C GLN A 45 15.34 -2.69 10.49
N GLY A 46 15.05 -1.59 9.79
CA GLY A 46 16.06 -0.75 9.14
C GLY A 46 16.58 -1.30 7.81
N ASP A 47 15.95 -2.34 7.27
CA ASP A 47 16.25 -2.90 5.95
C ASP A 47 15.82 -1.94 4.82
N LEU A 48 14.80 -1.13 5.08
CA LEU A 48 14.31 -0.07 4.20
C LEU A 48 14.35 1.28 4.90
N VAL A 49 14.41 2.34 4.09
CA VAL A 49 14.26 3.73 4.53
C VAL A 49 13.22 4.43 3.67
N GLU A 50 12.41 5.30 4.27
CA GLU A 50 11.50 6.16 3.51
C GLU A 50 12.28 7.23 2.73
N LEU A 51 11.84 7.48 1.51
CA LEU A 51 12.37 8.55 0.66
C LEU A 51 11.28 9.59 0.41
N LEU A 52 11.69 10.84 0.18
CA LEU A 52 10.78 11.94 -0.17
C LEU A 52 9.68 12.17 0.88
N CYS A 53 10.01 12.10 2.18
CA CYS A 53 9.02 12.15 3.28
C CYS A 53 8.14 13.42 3.28
N ASP A 54 8.63 14.52 2.71
CA ASP A 54 7.88 15.77 2.53
C ASP A 54 6.78 15.67 1.47
N TYR A 55 6.82 14.63 0.63
CA TYR A 55 5.91 14.39 -0.49
C TYR A 55 5.04 13.17 -0.20
N ARG A 56 3.98 13.37 0.58
CA ARG A 56 3.02 12.30 0.89
C ARG A 56 2.12 11.99 -0.29
N MET A 57 1.96 10.71 -0.59
CA MET A 57 0.95 10.23 -1.53
C MET A 57 -0.46 10.43 -0.97
N PRO A 58 -1.46 10.68 -1.82
CA PRO A 58 -2.84 10.70 -1.37
C PRO A 58 -3.23 9.34 -0.78
N ALA A 59 -3.98 9.36 0.31
CA ALA A 59 -4.54 8.15 0.89
C ALA A 59 -5.47 7.46 -0.12
N ILE A 60 -5.28 6.15 -0.30
CA ILE A 60 -6.12 5.34 -1.18
C ILE A 60 -7.19 4.67 -0.30
N PRO A 61 -8.47 5.05 -0.42
CA PRO A 61 -9.52 4.46 0.40
C PRO A 61 -9.73 2.99 0.04
N ILE A 62 -9.85 2.14 1.06
CA ILE A 62 -10.20 0.73 0.92
C ILE A 62 -11.70 0.57 1.18
N PHE A 63 -12.38 -0.16 0.30
CA PHE A 63 -13.83 -0.38 0.40
C PHE A 63 -14.15 -1.87 0.57
N MET A 64 -15.09 -2.17 1.46
CA MET A 64 -15.75 -3.47 1.48
C MET A 64 -16.88 -3.48 0.46
N TYR A 65 -16.76 -4.30 -0.57
CA TYR A 65 -17.76 -4.44 -1.63
C TYR A 65 -18.46 -5.80 -1.56
N TYR A 66 -19.78 -5.80 -1.70
CA TYR A 66 -20.59 -7.01 -1.76
C TYR A 66 -21.80 -6.80 -2.66
N HIS A 67 -22.30 -7.88 -3.25
CA HIS A 67 -23.47 -7.80 -4.13
C HIS A 67 -24.72 -7.44 -3.31
N PRO A 68 -25.51 -6.43 -3.72
CA PRO A 68 -26.77 -6.13 -3.06
C PRO A 68 -27.75 -7.30 -3.27
N GLY A 69 -28.09 -8.00 -2.20
CA GLY A 69 -29.16 -9.01 -2.20
C GLY A 69 -30.43 -8.42 -1.57
N ARG A 70 -31.60 -9.02 -1.85
CA ARG A 70 -32.87 -8.65 -1.19
C ARG A 70 -32.75 -8.71 0.34
N TYR A 71 -31.93 -9.63 0.85
CA TYR A 71 -31.50 -9.70 2.24
C TYR A 71 -29.98 -9.92 2.29
N MET A 72 -29.28 -9.20 3.16
CA MET A 72 -27.87 -9.46 3.43
C MET A 72 -27.75 -10.76 4.22
N GLN A 73 -26.91 -11.68 3.74
CA GLN A 73 -26.70 -12.95 4.43
C GLN A 73 -26.11 -12.69 5.83
N PRO A 74 -26.63 -13.31 6.90
CA PRO A 74 -26.14 -13.06 8.27
C PRO A 74 -24.64 -13.24 8.42
N LYS A 75 -24.04 -14.24 7.76
CA LYS A 75 -22.57 -14.45 7.77
C LYS A 75 -21.78 -13.27 7.20
N VAL A 76 -22.29 -12.61 6.16
CA VAL A 76 -21.63 -11.44 5.54
C VAL A 76 -21.75 -10.24 6.47
N ARG A 77 -22.93 -10.05 7.07
CA ARG A 77 -23.16 -9.01 8.08
C ARG A 77 -22.19 -9.17 9.25
N SER A 78 -22.16 -10.35 9.87
CA SER A 78 -21.29 -10.60 11.01
C SER A 78 -19.81 -10.45 10.66
N TRP A 79 -19.40 -10.80 9.44
CA TRP A 79 -18.03 -10.57 8.98
C TRP A 79 -17.71 -9.08 8.80
N ILE A 80 -18.60 -8.30 8.17
CA ILE A 80 -18.44 -6.85 8.01
C ILE A 80 -18.36 -6.17 9.38
N GLU A 81 -19.25 -6.54 10.32
CA GLU A 81 -19.26 -6.01 11.68
C GLU A 81 -17.95 -6.36 12.42
N PHE A 82 -17.48 -7.60 12.28
CA PHE A 82 -16.22 -8.03 12.86
C PHE A 82 -15.02 -7.27 12.30
N ILE A 83 -14.88 -7.18 10.97
CA ILE A 83 -13.77 -6.46 10.33
C ILE A 83 -13.83 -4.97 10.65
N GLY A 84 -15.01 -4.35 10.60
CA GLY A 84 -15.17 -2.93 10.95
C GLY A 84 -14.77 -2.64 12.39
N ALA A 85 -15.05 -3.54 13.33
CA ALA A 85 -14.65 -3.40 14.73
C ALA A 85 -13.15 -3.63 14.98
N ASN A 86 -12.46 -4.36 14.09
CA ASN A 86 -11.05 -4.72 14.22
C ASN A 86 -10.19 -4.08 13.11
N TRP A 87 -10.66 -3.02 12.47
CA TRP A 87 -9.93 -2.36 11.40
C TRP A 87 -8.70 -1.65 12.00
N PRO A 88 -7.48 -1.98 11.57
CA PRO A 88 -6.28 -1.30 12.06
C PRO A 88 -6.28 0.18 11.66
N GLU A 89 -6.01 1.07 12.60
CA GLU A 89 -5.90 2.52 12.34
C GLU A 89 -4.71 2.87 11.42
N SER A 90 -3.74 1.97 11.26
CA SER A 90 -2.43 2.24 10.66
C SER A 90 -2.18 1.60 9.29
N LEU A 91 -3.21 1.34 8.49
CA LEU A 91 -3.07 0.89 7.09
C LEU A 91 -2.89 2.05 6.11
#